data_AF-A0A1M7YHM3-F1
#
_entry.id   AF-A0A1M7YHM3-F1
#
_cell.length_a   1.000
_cell.length_b   1.000
_cell.length_c   1.000
_cell.angle_alpha   90.00
_cell.angle_beta   90.00
_cell.angle_gamma   90.00
#
_symmetry.space_group_name_H-M   'P 1'
#
loop_
_entity.id
_entity.type
_entity.pdbx_description
1 polymer ?
#
loop_
_entity_poly.entity_id
_entity_poly.type
_entity_poly.pdbx_seq_one_letter_code
_entity_poly.pdbx_strand_id
1 'polypeptide(L)'
;MKNNEFRTPLMQSGALLVAIIFIISMIPSGDGMGVGAVLGAFISGIFKLFLFIIALFLAIAVAIAVMVGVFLAAIALQSPEKAKDIFDETKRRLAALIQDAVACKSNAPACEATAAPVNTGISQEEYDQMKSKISSLQNANLQLQSDVSALNSKNVKLQDDIHGLTTMVDELKESETKIKELISELSAKVKEEPDTELKKQIQVLEEMVGKTNLNIADLAGRLEALEEAATGPSAEELSGGIFSYITSEEQRTLFTNKVQEGVNKELTYAQFDEFLTEALPGDLDKVIKDHPSLTKDYIRSMRK
;
A
#
# COMPACT_ATOMS: atom_id res chain seq x y z
N MET A 1 -1.90 17.38 -11.40
CA MET A 1 -2.93 17.24 -12.46
C MET A 1 -4.04 18.24 -12.17
N LYS A 2 -4.47 19.03 -13.16
CA LYS A 2 -5.44 20.13 -12.97
C LYS A 2 -6.86 19.56 -12.83
N ASN A 3 -7.47 19.69 -11.66
CA ASN A 3 -8.80 19.17 -11.31
C ASN A 3 -10.00 19.80 -12.08
N ASN A 4 -9.76 20.55 -13.16
CA ASN A 4 -10.79 21.29 -13.91
C ASN A 4 -11.07 20.74 -15.31
N GLU A 5 -10.34 19.74 -15.81
CA GLU A 5 -10.54 19.24 -17.19
C GLU A 5 -11.80 18.38 -17.37
N PHE A 6 -12.40 17.86 -16.29
CA PHE A 6 -13.62 17.05 -16.38
C PHE A 6 -14.94 17.83 -16.21
N ARG A 7 -14.92 19.04 -15.66
CA ARG A 7 -16.16 19.80 -15.39
C ARG A 7 -16.73 20.43 -16.65
N THR A 8 -15.88 20.89 -17.55
CA THR A 8 -16.26 21.54 -18.81
C THR A 8 -17.01 20.61 -19.77
N PRO A 9 -16.51 19.38 -20.07
CA PRO A 9 -17.25 18.46 -20.93
C PRO A 9 -18.55 17.96 -20.30
N LEU A 10 -18.62 17.85 -18.96
CA LEU A 10 -19.84 17.45 -18.25
C LEU A 10 -20.92 18.55 -18.27
N MET A 11 -20.54 19.81 -18.12
CA MET A 11 -21.49 20.94 -18.26
C MET A 11 -21.95 21.11 -19.71
N GLN A 12 -21.07 20.92 -20.69
CA GLN A 12 -21.46 20.98 -22.10
C GLN A 12 -22.42 19.86 -22.49
N SER A 13 -22.20 18.63 -22.03
CA SER A 13 -23.12 17.52 -22.30
C SER A 13 -24.47 17.69 -21.61
N GLY A 14 -24.49 18.25 -20.39
CA GLY A 14 -25.73 18.63 -19.70
C GLY A 14 -26.53 19.69 -20.47
N ALA A 15 -25.87 20.75 -20.96
CA ALA A 15 -26.53 21.79 -21.74
C ALA A 15 -27.08 21.26 -23.09
N LEU A 16 -26.33 20.39 -23.77
CA LEU A 16 -26.77 19.75 -25.01
C LEU A 16 -28.01 18.88 -24.79
N LEU A 17 -28.05 18.12 -23.69
CA LEU A 17 -29.17 17.25 -23.36
C LEU A 17 -30.45 18.04 -23.06
N VAL A 18 -30.36 19.16 -22.34
CA VAL A 18 -31.49 20.07 -22.12
C VAL A 18 -31.98 20.66 -23.44
N ALA A 19 -31.09 21.05 -24.34
CA ALA A 19 -31.45 21.56 -25.66
C ALA A 19 -32.19 20.51 -26.52
N ILE A 20 -31.71 19.26 -26.52
CA ILE A 20 -32.34 18.16 -27.26
C ILE A 20 -33.73 17.83 -26.71
N ILE A 21 -33.90 17.78 -25.38
CA ILE A 21 -35.22 17.58 -24.76
C ILE A 21 -36.18 18.72 -25.11
N PHE A 22 -35.69 19.96 -25.12
CA PHE A 22 -36.48 21.12 -25.51
C PHE A 22 -36.97 21.00 -26.96
N ILE A 23 -36.10 20.60 -27.89
CA ILE A 23 -36.44 20.38 -29.30
C ILE A 23 -37.46 19.25 -29.46
N ILE A 24 -37.29 18.13 -28.75
CA ILE A 24 -38.24 17.00 -28.79
C ILE A 24 -39.60 17.39 -28.21
N SER A 25 -39.63 18.22 -27.16
CA SER A 25 -40.87 18.73 -26.56
C SER A 25 -41.65 19.68 -27.48
N MET A 26 -40.99 20.22 -28.51
CA MET A 26 -41.56 21.15 -29.47
C MET A 26 -42.18 20.44 -30.69
N ILE A 27 -42.11 19.11 -30.78
CA ILE A 27 -42.73 18.33 -31.85
C ILE A 27 -44.18 17.99 -31.44
N PRO A 28 -45.21 18.65 -32.01
CA PRO A 28 -46.59 18.35 -31.69
C PRO A 28 -46.94 16.96 -32.24
N SER A 29 -47.20 16.01 -31.35
CA SER A 29 -47.71 14.68 -31.71
C SER A 29 -49.24 14.71 -31.62
N GLY A 30 -49.91 15.17 -32.68
CA GLY A 30 -51.38 15.08 -32.77
C GLY A 30 -51.98 15.87 -33.94
N ASP A 31 -52.70 15.16 -34.81
CA ASP A 31 -53.52 15.73 -35.89
C ASP A 31 -54.69 16.53 -35.31
N GLY A 32 -54.52 17.85 -35.19
CA GLY A 32 -55.58 18.72 -34.68
C GLY A 32 -55.20 20.19 -34.82
N MET A 33 -55.31 20.74 -36.03
CA MET A 33 -55.14 22.17 -36.34
C MET A 33 -56.23 23.01 -35.66
N GLY A 34 -56.03 23.35 -34.38
CA GLY A 34 -56.75 24.38 -33.68
C GLY A 34 -55.76 25.22 -32.88
N VAL A 35 -55.82 26.55 -32.99
CA VAL A 35 -54.91 27.47 -32.29
C VAL A 35 -54.96 27.27 -30.75
N GLY A 36 -56.08 26.77 -30.22
CA GLY A 36 -56.21 26.34 -28.81
C GLY A 36 -55.54 25.00 -28.47
N ALA A 37 -55.39 24.08 -29.43
CA ALA A 37 -54.70 22.80 -29.25
C ALA A 37 -53.17 22.99 -29.16
N VAL A 38 -52.62 24.02 -29.82
CA VAL A 38 -51.20 24.37 -29.73
C VAL A 38 -50.86 24.86 -28.32
N LEU A 39 -51.64 25.76 -27.74
CA LEU A 39 -51.45 26.21 -26.34
C LEU A 39 -51.63 25.06 -25.32
N GLY A 40 -52.60 24.17 -25.54
CA GLY A 40 -52.78 22.97 -24.72
C GLY A 40 -51.63 21.96 -24.83
N ALA A 41 -51.07 21.79 -26.03
CA ALA A 41 -49.91 20.92 -26.27
C ALA A 41 -48.63 21.48 -25.64
N PHE A 42 -48.44 22.81 -25.63
CA PHE A 42 -47.32 23.44 -24.93
C PHE A 42 -47.41 23.26 -23.41
N ILE A 43 -48.58 23.45 -22.81
CA ILE A 43 -48.77 23.26 -21.36
C ILE A 43 -48.64 21.77 -20.98
N SER A 44 -49.20 20.88 -21.79
CA SER A 44 -49.04 19.42 -21.64
C SER A 44 -47.59 18.98 -21.82
N GLY A 45 -46.86 19.57 -22.75
CA GLY A 45 -45.43 19.36 -22.99
C GLY A 45 -44.57 19.79 -21.79
N ILE A 46 -44.85 20.96 -21.21
CA ILE A 46 -44.18 21.43 -19.99
C ILE A 46 -44.45 20.50 -18.80
N PHE A 47 -45.70 20.05 -18.63
CA PHE A 47 -46.05 19.11 -17.56
C PHE A 47 -45.34 17.75 -17.73
N LYS A 48 -45.28 17.24 -18.96
CA LYS A 48 -44.50 16.03 -19.28
C LYS A 48 -43.00 16.22 -19.07
N LEU A 49 -42.46 17.41 -19.36
CA LEU A 49 -41.06 17.74 -19.10
C LEU A 49 -40.78 17.79 -17.59
N PHE A 50 -41.70 18.34 -16.79
CA PHE A 50 -41.61 18.29 -15.32
C PHE A 50 -41.65 16.86 -14.79
N LEU A 51 -42.59 16.04 -15.26
CA LEU A 51 -42.66 14.62 -14.90
C LEU A 51 -41.40 13.86 -15.33
N PHE A 52 -40.85 14.18 -16.50
CA PHE A 52 -39.59 13.61 -16.98
C PHE A 52 -38.41 14.00 -16.10
N ILE A 53 -38.31 15.27 -15.69
CA ILE A 53 -37.25 15.73 -14.77
C ILE A 53 -37.37 15.00 -13.41
N ILE A 54 -38.58 14.87 -12.88
CA ILE A 54 -38.81 14.15 -11.62
C ILE A 54 -38.42 12.67 -11.78
N ALA A 55 -38.86 12.02 -12.85
CA ALA A 55 -38.52 10.63 -13.15
C ALA A 55 -37.01 10.44 -13.38
N LEU A 56 -36.34 11.37 -14.05
CA LEU A 56 -34.90 11.39 -14.25
C LEU A 56 -34.16 11.51 -12.91
N PHE A 57 -34.61 12.41 -12.04
CA PHE A 57 -34.02 12.59 -10.72
C PHE A 57 -34.16 11.30 -9.88
N LEU A 58 -35.33 10.67 -9.93
CA LEU A 58 -35.60 9.39 -9.27
C LEU A 58 -34.73 8.26 -9.84
N ALA A 59 -34.61 8.18 -11.16
CA ALA A 59 -33.78 7.19 -11.84
C ALA A 59 -32.28 7.37 -11.49
N ILE A 60 -31.79 8.61 -11.44
CA ILE A 60 -30.41 8.92 -11.03
C ILE A 60 -30.20 8.53 -9.57
N ALA A 61 -31.14 8.86 -8.68
CA ALA A 61 -31.04 8.49 -7.26
C ALA A 61 -30.97 6.97 -7.08
N VAL A 62 -31.80 6.21 -7.81
CA VAL A 62 -31.78 4.74 -7.82
C VAL A 62 -30.46 4.22 -8.39
N ALA A 63 -29.96 4.77 -9.50
CA ALA A 63 -28.70 4.36 -10.11
C ALA A 63 -27.49 4.57 -9.17
N ILE A 64 -27.45 5.71 -8.47
CA ILE A 64 -26.43 5.99 -7.45
C ILE A 64 -26.53 4.99 -6.30
N ALA A 65 -27.74 4.70 -5.81
CA ALA A 65 -27.94 3.72 -4.73
C ALA A 65 -27.46 2.32 -5.13
N VAL A 66 -27.72 1.89 -6.38
CA VAL A 66 -27.23 0.62 -6.91
C VAL A 66 -25.70 0.61 -7.00
N MET A 67 -25.08 1.66 -7.53
CA MET A 67 -23.61 1.79 -7.59
C MET A 67 -22.95 1.71 -6.21
N VAL A 68 -23.50 2.44 -5.23
CA VAL A 68 -23.03 2.39 -3.83
C VAL A 68 -23.22 0.99 -3.24
N GLY A 69 -24.34 0.33 -3.52
CA GLY A 69 -24.60 -1.04 -3.06
C GLY A 69 -23.58 -2.05 -3.61
N VAL A 70 -23.29 -1.99 -4.91
CA VAL A 70 -22.28 -2.87 -5.55
C VAL A 70 -20.89 -2.58 -5.01
N PHE A 71 -20.54 -1.31 -4.83
CA PHE A 71 -19.26 -0.90 -4.24
C PHE A 71 -19.09 -1.42 -2.80
N LEU A 72 -20.13 -1.29 -1.97
CA LEU A 72 -20.12 -1.82 -0.62
C LEU A 72 -20.08 -3.34 -0.58
N ALA A 73 -20.75 -4.03 -1.51
CA ALA A 73 -20.68 -5.49 -1.63
C ALA A 73 -19.26 -5.96 -1.99
N ALA A 74 -18.57 -5.27 -2.90
CA ALA A 74 -17.18 -5.57 -3.24
C ALA A 74 -16.23 -5.38 -2.04
N ILE A 75 -16.40 -4.29 -1.28
CA ILE A 75 -15.61 -4.04 -0.07
C ILE A 75 -15.92 -5.05 1.03
N ALA A 76 -17.18 -5.44 1.20
CA ALA A 76 -17.59 -6.42 2.20
C ALA A 76 -16.97 -7.81 1.95
N LEU A 77 -16.72 -8.15 0.68
CA LEU A 77 -16.06 -9.41 0.29
C LEU A 77 -14.57 -9.43 0.69
N GLN A 78 -13.91 -8.27 0.68
CA GLN A 78 -12.48 -8.15 1.01
C GLN A 78 -12.22 -7.81 2.48
N SER A 79 -13.13 -7.06 3.11
CA SER A 79 -13.04 -6.68 4.52
C SER A 79 -14.41 -6.21 5.05
N PRO A 80 -15.17 -7.06 5.77
CA PRO A 80 -16.51 -6.72 6.25
C PRO A 80 -16.51 -5.57 7.28
N GLU A 81 -15.46 -5.46 8.09
CA GLU A 81 -15.26 -4.37 9.07
C GLU A 81 -15.22 -2.99 8.38
N LYS A 82 -14.44 -2.86 7.29
CA LYS A 82 -14.32 -1.58 6.55
C LYS A 82 -15.60 -1.18 5.82
N ALA A 83 -16.37 -2.15 5.32
CA ALA A 83 -17.64 -1.88 4.64
C ALA A 83 -18.67 -1.24 5.60
N LYS A 84 -18.68 -1.68 6.86
CA LYS A 84 -19.57 -1.15 7.90
C LYS A 84 -19.22 0.29 8.28
N ASP A 85 -17.94 0.58 8.49
CA ASP A 85 -17.48 1.94 8.81
C ASP A 85 -17.79 2.92 7.67
N ILE A 86 -17.53 2.52 6.42
CA ILE A 86 -17.81 3.35 5.23
C ILE A 86 -19.33 3.57 5.06
N PHE A 87 -20.15 2.56 5.35
CA PHE A 87 -21.60 2.70 5.28
C PHE A 87 -22.14 3.66 6.35
N ASP A 88 -21.67 3.54 7.60
CA ASP A 88 -22.09 4.42 8.69
C ASP A 88 -21.67 5.87 8.46
N GLU A 89 -20.47 6.09 7.91
CA GLU A 89 -20.02 7.42 7.50
C GLU A 89 -20.86 7.99 6.35
N THR A 90 -21.16 7.18 5.33
CA THR A 90 -21.99 7.59 4.19
C THR A 90 -23.41 7.92 4.64
N LYS A 91 -23.99 7.13 5.56
CA LYS A 91 -25.31 7.38 6.15
C LYS A 91 -25.35 8.69 6.93
N ARG A 92 -24.33 9.00 7.72
CA ARG A 92 -24.24 10.27 8.46
C ARG A 92 -24.15 11.47 7.52
N ARG A 93 -23.31 11.40 6.49
CA ARG A 93 -23.16 12.48 5.49
C ARG A 93 -24.44 12.69 4.67
N LEU A 94 -25.12 11.60 4.31
CA LEU A 94 -26.39 11.66 3.58
C LEU A 94 -27.51 12.25 4.47
N ALA A 95 -27.58 11.85 5.74
CA ALA A 95 -28.54 12.40 6.69
C ALA A 95 -28.33 13.91 6.90
N ALA A 96 -27.09 14.36 7.02
CA ALA A 96 -26.76 15.78 7.13
C ALA A 96 -27.18 16.56 5.87
N LEU A 97 -26.87 16.05 4.67
CA LEU A 97 -27.28 16.67 3.41
C LEU A 97 -28.81 16.74 3.23
N ILE A 98 -29.54 15.71 3.65
CA ILE A 98 -31.00 15.71 3.61
C ILE A 98 -31.56 16.70 4.62
N GLN A 99 -30.98 16.78 5.83
CA GLN A 99 -31.41 17.76 6.83
C GLN A 99 -31.17 19.20 6.37
N ASP A 100 -30.02 19.50 5.78
CA ASP A 100 -29.73 20.83 5.22
C ASP A 100 -30.65 21.18 4.04
N ALA A 101 -30.95 20.21 3.17
CA ALA A 101 -31.85 20.40 2.03
C ALA A 101 -33.33 20.55 2.44
N VAL A 102 -33.76 19.92 3.53
CA VAL A 102 -35.13 20.01 4.06
C VAL A 102 -35.30 21.26 4.93
N ALA A 103 -34.30 21.62 5.75
CA ALA A 103 -34.34 22.82 6.58
C ALA A 103 -34.40 24.12 5.75
N CYS A 104 -33.83 24.14 4.55
CA CYS A 104 -33.88 25.31 3.66
C CYS A 104 -35.20 25.47 2.89
N LYS A 105 -36.17 24.55 3.00
CA LYS A 105 -37.43 24.58 2.22
C LYS A 105 -38.70 24.93 3.02
N SER A 106 -38.62 25.05 4.35
CA SER A 106 -39.74 25.53 5.17
C SER A 106 -39.54 26.99 5.58
N ASN A 107 -40.27 27.91 4.93
CA ASN A 107 -40.24 29.34 5.24
C ASN A 107 -40.77 29.64 6.65
N ALA A 108 -39.93 30.24 7.50
CA ALA A 108 -40.30 31.34 8.40
C ALA A 108 -39.03 32.12 8.83
N PRO A 109 -39.09 33.47 8.92
CA PRO A 109 -37.93 34.30 9.24
C PRO A 109 -37.68 34.25 10.74
N ALA A 110 -36.87 33.29 11.18
CA ALA A 110 -36.28 33.28 12.52
C ALA A 110 -34.76 33.40 12.40
N CYS A 111 -34.32 34.42 11.65
CA CYS A 111 -33.02 35.05 11.83
C CYS A 111 -33.26 36.42 12.47
N GLU A 112 -34.10 36.46 13.52
CA GLU A 112 -34.18 37.61 14.40
C GLU A 112 -33.18 37.40 15.52
N ALA A 113 -32.34 38.41 15.69
CA ALA A 113 -31.27 38.46 16.65
C ALA A 113 -31.81 38.31 18.08
N THR A 114 -31.73 37.11 18.65
CA THR A 114 -31.59 36.98 20.09
C THR A 114 -30.15 37.33 20.44
N ALA A 115 -29.89 38.64 20.55
CA ALA A 115 -28.72 39.16 21.27
C ALA A 115 -28.93 38.89 22.77
N ALA A 116 -28.90 37.62 23.17
CA ALA A 116 -28.28 37.28 24.44
C ALA A 116 -26.78 37.62 24.28
N PRO A 117 -26.10 38.16 25.30
CA PRO A 117 -24.65 38.22 25.27
C PRO A 117 -24.14 36.78 25.35
N VAL A 118 -24.09 36.11 24.20
CA VAL A 118 -23.27 34.91 24.02
C VAL A 118 -21.85 35.42 24.21
N ASN A 119 -21.26 35.06 25.34
CA ASN A 119 -19.82 35.17 25.55
C ASN A 119 -19.15 34.39 24.41
N THR A 120 -18.79 35.09 23.34
CA THR A 120 -18.04 34.57 22.19
C THR A 120 -16.53 34.56 22.46
N GLY A 121 -16.13 34.63 23.72
CA GLY A 121 -14.77 34.29 24.13
C GLY A 121 -14.66 32.78 24.22
N ILE A 122 -13.95 32.17 23.27
CA ILE A 122 -13.39 30.81 23.42
C ILE A 122 -12.76 30.78 24.81
N SER A 123 -13.17 29.85 25.68
CA SER A 123 -12.57 29.78 27.02
C SER A 123 -11.08 29.47 26.88
N GLN A 124 -10.26 29.92 27.83
CA GLN A 124 -8.82 29.68 27.77
C GLN A 124 -8.52 28.17 27.68
N GLU A 125 -9.33 27.35 28.35
CA GLU A 125 -9.27 25.89 28.27
C GLU A 125 -9.57 25.34 26.87
N GLU A 126 -10.57 25.88 26.16
CA GLU A 126 -10.87 25.49 24.78
C GLU A 126 -9.75 25.87 23.81
N TYR A 127 -9.11 27.03 24.03
CA TYR A 127 -7.96 27.47 23.25
C TYR A 127 -6.75 26.54 23.45
N ASP A 128 -6.46 26.17 24.70
CA ASP A 128 -5.34 25.28 25.04
C ASP A 128 -5.58 23.85 24.52
N GLN A 129 -6.83 23.35 24.58
CA GLN A 129 -7.20 22.09 23.96
C GLN A 129 -7.06 22.13 22.43
N MET A 130 -7.47 23.22 21.79
CA MET A 130 -7.35 23.38 20.35
C MET A 130 -5.88 23.44 19.92
N LYS A 131 -5.04 24.17 20.65
CA LYS A 131 -3.60 24.25 20.42
C LYS A 131 -2.91 22.89 20.57
N SER A 132 -3.30 22.11 21.58
CA SER A 132 -2.82 20.74 21.79
C SER A 132 -3.21 19.83 20.61
N LYS A 133 -4.48 19.87 20.17
CA LYS A 133 -4.94 19.10 19.01
C LYS A 133 -4.24 19.50 17.71
N ILE A 134 -4.01 20.79 17.48
CA ILE A 134 -3.26 21.28 16.32
C ILE A 134 -1.83 20.75 16.35
N SER A 135 -1.17 20.79 17.51
CA SER A 135 0.19 20.27 17.67
C SER A 135 0.25 18.77 17.43
N SER A 136 -0.74 18.02 17.94
CA SER A 136 -0.87 16.58 17.70
C SER A 136 -1.11 16.25 16.24
N LEU A 137 -1.98 17.00 15.56
CA LEU A 137 -2.25 16.83 14.13
C LEU A 137 -1.01 17.16 13.29
N GLN A 138 -0.27 18.20 13.66
CA GLN A 138 0.97 18.58 12.98
C GLN A 138 2.03 17.48 13.10
N ASN A 139 2.20 16.90 14.30
CA ASN A 139 3.10 15.76 14.51
C ASN A 139 2.66 14.52 13.73
N ALA A 140 1.37 14.19 13.73
CA ALA A 140 0.84 13.08 12.95
C ALA A 140 1.06 13.29 11.44
N ASN A 141 0.95 14.53 10.96
CA ASN A 141 1.17 14.85 9.55
C ASN A 141 2.65 14.73 9.16
N LEU A 142 3.57 15.16 10.04
CA LEU A 142 5.01 14.94 9.84
C LEU A 142 5.35 13.45 9.80
N GLN A 143 4.75 12.66 10.68
CA GLN A 143 4.96 11.22 10.72
C GLN A 143 4.41 10.54 9.47
N LEU A 144 3.20 10.89 9.03
CA LEU A 144 2.63 10.41 7.77
C LEU A 144 3.51 10.79 6.57
N GLN A 145 4.07 12.00 6.56
CA GLN A 145 4.97 12.42 5.49
C GLN A 145 6.27 11.60 5.47
N SER A 146 6.81 11.26 6.64
CA SER A 146 7.95 10.36 6.79
C SER A 146 7.62 8.95 6.29
N ASP A 147 6.48 8.40 6.71
CA ASP A 147 6.04 7.06 6.34
C ASP A 147 5.78 6.97 4.83
N VAL A 148 5.12 7.96 4.24
CA VAL A 148 4.92 8.07 2.78
C VAL A 148 6.25 8.11 2.05
N SER A 149 7.24 8.84 2.57
CA SER A 149 8.59 8.89 1.96
C SER A 149 9.29 7.54 2.02
N ALA A 150 9.19 6.84 3.16
CA ALA A 150 9.75 5.50 3.33
C ALA A 150 9.06 4.46 2.43
N LEU A 151 7.72 4.49 2.35
CA LEU A 151 6.93 3.67 1.43
C LEU A 151 7.31 3.93 -0.03
N ASN A 152 7.50 5.19 -0.41
CA ASN A 152 7.91 5.54 -1.77
C ASN A 152 9.30 4.98 -2.09
N SER A 153 10.25 5.07 -1.15
CA SER A 153 11.57 4.45 -1.31
C SER A 153 11.50 2.93 -1.47
N LYS A 154 10.68 2.24 -0.67
CA LYS A 154 10.45 0.79 -0.81
C LYS A 154 9.81 0.44 -2.16
N ASN A 155 8.89 1.26 -2.64
CA ASN A 155 8.22 1.04 -3.92
C ASN A 155 9.18 1.20 -5.11
N VAL A 156 10.10 2.16 -5.04
CA VAL A 156 11.18 2.30 -6.04
C VAL A 156 12.08 1.07 -6.03
N LYS A 157 12.50 0.58 -4.86
CA LYS A 157 13.31 -0.65 -4.78
C LYS A 157 12.58 -1.87 -5.35
N LEU A 158 11.30 -2.04 -5.04
CA LEU A 158 10.49 -3.13 -5.61
C LEU A 158 10.35 -3.02 -7.14
N GLN A 159 10.25 -1.80 -7.68
CA GLN A 159 10.27 -1.61 -9.13
C GLN A 159 11.61 -2.01 -9.75
N ASP A 160 12.73 -1.64 -9.12
CA ASP A 160 14.06 -2.02 -9.58
C ASP A 160 14.24 -3.55 -9.56
N ASP A 161 13.81 -4.22 -8.48
CA ASP A 161 13.87 -5.67 -8.35
C ASP A 161 13.00 -6.38 -9.40
N ILE A 162 11.78 -5.90 -9.64
CA ILE A 162 10.91 -6.43 -10.70
C ILE A 162 11.57 -6.27 -12.07
N HIS A 163 12.23 -5.15 -12.32
CA HIS A 163 12.92 -4.93 -13.58
C HIS A 163 14.09 -5.90 -13.76
N GLY A 164 14.91 -6.07 -12.72
CA GLY A 164 16.01 -7.04 -12.72
C GLY A 164 15.55 -8.47 -12.91
N LEU A 165 14.44 -8.86 -12.27
CA LEU A 165 13.85 -10.19 -12.44
C LEU A 165 13.31 -10.41 -13.87
N THR A 166 12.72 -9.38 -14.46
CA THR A 166 12.26 -9.42 -15.85
C THR A 166 13.42 -9.65 -16.81
N THR A 167 14.53 -8.93 -16.62
CA THR A 167 15.75 -9.11 -17.42
C THR A 167 16.31 -10.54 -17.30
N MET A 168 16.37 -11.08 -16.09
CA MET A 168 16.81 -12.47 -15.88
C MET A 168 15.89 -13.50 -16.55
N VAL A 169 14.56 -13.27 -16.54
CA VAL A 169 13.62 -14.16 -17.24
C VAL A 169 13.85 -14.13 -18.75
N ASP A 170 14.14 -12.96 -19.34
CA ASP A 170 14.44 -12.84 -20.76
C ASP A 170 15.76 -13.55 -21.12
N GLU A 171 16.80 -13.40 -20.31
CA GLU A 171 18.07 -14.13 -20.48
C GLU A 171 17.88 -15.64 -20.36
N LEU A 172 17.07 -16.09 -19.40
CA LEU A 172 16.79 -17.51 -19.22
C LEU A 172 16.02 -18.08 -20.41
N LYS A 173 15.05 -17.33 -20.93
CA LYS A 173 14.31 -17.71 -22.14
C LYS A 173 15.21 -17.78 -23.37
N GLU A 174 16.14 -16.86 -23.52
CA GLU A 174 17.15 -16.91 -24.58
C GLU A 174 18.02 -18.17 -24.44
N SER A 175 18.48 -18.48 -23.22
CA SER A 175 19.25 -19.70 -22.96
C SER A 175 18.45 -20.98 -23.28
N GLU A 176 17.15 -21.01 -22.96
CA GLU A 176 16.26 -22.13 -23.26
C GLU A 176 16.12 -22.32 -24.78
N THR A 177 15.99 -21.23 -25.54
CA THR A 177 15.92 -21.31 -27.01
C THR A 177 17.22 -21.84 -27.62
N LYS A 178 18.37 -21.39 -27.12
CA LYS A 178 19.69 -21.90 -27.55
C LYS A 178 19.85 -23.39 -27.23
N ILE A 179 19.41 -23.83 -26.05
CA ILE A 179 19.43 -25.24 -25.67
C ILE A 179 18.51 -26.07 -26.59
N LYS A 180 17.30 -25.61 -26.89
CA LYS A 180 16.40 -26.31 -27.82
C LYS A 180 16.99 -26.41 -29.23
N GLU A 181 17.63 -25.36 -29.70
CA GLU A 181 18.30 -25.34 -31.00
C GLU A 181 19.46 -26.35 -31.03
N LEU A 182 20.31 -26.35 -30.01
CA LEU A 182 21.40 -27.33 -29.85
C LEU A 182 20.86 -28.77 -29.78
N ILE A 183 19.78 -29.02 -29.03
CA ILE A 183 19.15 -30.34 -28.97
C ILE A 183 18.63 -30.76 -30.34
N SER A 184 18.04 -29.84 -31.10
CA SER A 184 17.56 -30.14 -32.45
C SER A 184 18.72 -30.45 -33.41
N GLU A 185 19.83 -29.73 -33.31
CA GLU A 185 21.04 -29.97 -34.10
C GLU A 185 21.73 -31.30 -33.73
N LEU A 186 21.87 -31.59 -32.43
CA LEU A 186 22.27 -32.89 -31.88
C LEU A 186 21.41 -34.01 -32.47
N SER A 187 20.08 -33.87 -32.40
CA SER A 187 19.14 -34.90 -32.85
C SER A 187 19.20 -35.13 -34.36
N ALA A 188 19.49 -34.10 -35.15
CA ALA A 188 19.74 -34.22 -36.58
C ALA A 188 21.07 -34.92 -36.86
N LYS A 189 22.15 -34.56 -36.17
CA LYS A 189 23.48 -35.17 -36.34
C LYS A 189 23.55 -36.63 -35.86
N VAL A 190 22.83 -36.98 -34.79
CA VAL A 190 22.66 -38.37 -34.31
C VAL A 190 22.01 -39.25 -35.38
N LYS A 191 21.16 -38.69 -36.25
CA LYS A 191 20.55 -39.43 -37.37
C LYS A 191 21.48 -39.59 -38.58
N GLU A 192 22.53 -38.78 -38.72
CA GLU A 192 23.38 -38.78 -39.91
C GLU A 192 24.74 -39.49 -39.75
N GLU A 193 25.42 -39.48 -38.59
CA GLU A 193 26.64 -40.29 -38.37
C GLU A 193 26.90 -40.61 -36.87
N PRO A 194 27.02 -41.89 -36.46
CA PRO A 194 26.85 -42.24 -35.05
C PRO A 194 28.04 -42.05 -34.09
N ASP A 195 29.31 -41.83 -34.51
CA ASP A 195 30.43 -42.11 -33.57
C ASP A 195 31.51 -41.03 -33.32
N THR A 196 31.61 -39.94 -34.07
CA THR A 196 32.66 -38.92 -33.80
C THR A 196 32.13 -37.55 -33.39
N GLU A 197 31.03 -37.11 -34.01
CA GLU A 197 30.40 -35.83 -33.70
C GLU A 197 29.56 -35.89 -32.42
N LEU A 198 28.88 -37.01 -32.20
CA LEU A 198 28.15 -37.34 -30.96
C LEU A 198 29.08 -37.25 -29.73
N LYS A 199 30.32 -37.72 -29.87
CA LYS A 199 31.32 -37.70 -28.79
C LYS A 199 31.77 -36.27 -28.45
N LYS A 200 31.94 -35.41 -29.45
CA LYS A 200 32.24 -33.98 -29.23
C LYS A 200 31.06 -33.24 -28.59
N GLN A 201 29.85 -33.54 -29.03
CA GLN A 201 28.66 -32.90 -28.51
C GLN A 201 28.36 -33.30 -27.06
N ILE A 202 28.59 -34.57 -26.69
CA ILE A 202 28.53 -35.02 -25.30
C ILE A 202 29.57 -34.28 -24.46
N GLN A 203 30.79 -34.10 -24.96
CA GLN A 203 31.85 -33.38 -24.25
C GLN A 203 31.49 -31.90 -24.00
N VAL A 204 30.86 -31.24 -24.98
CA VAL A 204 30.35 -29.86 -24.83
C VAL A 204 29.19 -29.80 -23.83
N LEU A 205 28.29 -30.80 -23.84
CA LEU A 205 27.20 -30.88 -22.87
C LEU A 205 27.72 -31.09 -21.45
N GLU A 206 28.72 -31.95 -21.26
CA GLU A 206 29.37 -32.19 -19.97
C GLU A 206 30.06 -30.92 -19.45
N GLU A 207 30.73 -30.16 -20.31
CA GLU A 207 31.34 -28.89 -19.94
C GLU A 207 30.29 -27.83 -19.55
N MET A 208 29.18 -27.78 -20.27
CA MET A 208 28.07 -26.86 -19.98
C MET A 208 27.34 -27.23 -18.68
N VAL A 209 27.11 -28.52 -18.42
CA VAL A 209 26.56 -29.01 -17.15
C VAL A 209 27.53 -28.73 -16.00
N GLY A 210 28.83 -28.94 -16.20
CA GLY A 210 29.86 -28.60 -15.21
C GLY A 210 29.84 -27.11 -14.85
N LYS A 211 29.77 -26.24 -15.86
CA LYS A 211 29.67 -24.79 -15.67
C LYS A 211 28.37 -24.37 -15.00
N THR A 212 27.26 -25.04 -15.34
CA THR A 212 25.95 -24.79 -14.72
C THR A 212 25.96 -25.20 -13.24
N ASN A 213 26.57 -26.34 -12.90
CA ASN A 213 26.74 -26.78 -11.52
C ASN A 213 27.63 -25.84 -10.70
N LEU A 214 28.69 -25.29 -11.30
CA LEU A 214 29.52 -24.27 -10.66
C LEU A 214 28.71 -22.98 -10.39
N ASN A 215 27.89 -22.55 -11.35
CA ASN A 215 27.01 -21.39 -11.17
C ASN A 215 25.94 -21.65 -10.10
N ILE A 216 25.37 -22.86 -10.03
CA ILE A 216 24.42 -23.25 -8.98
C ILE A 216 25.11 -23.24 -7.61
N ALA A 217 26.34 -23.75 -7.51
CA ALA A 217 27.11 -23.72 -6.28
C ALA A 217 27.45 -22.29 -5.82
N ASP A 218 27.80 -21.40 -6.76
CA ASP A 218 28.00 -19.98 -6.48
C ASP A 218 26.70 -19.30 -6.01
N LEU A 219 25.57 -19.58 -6.67
CA LEU A 219 24.27 -19.06 -6.26
C LEU A 219 23.86 -19.55 -4.87
N ALA A 220 24.09 -20.83 -4.58
CA ALA A 220 23.81 -21.41 -3.28
C ALA A 220 24.66 -20.75 -2.18
N GLY A 221 25.96 -20.55 -2.43
CA GLY A 221 26.84 -19.83 -1.49
C GLY A 221 26.44 -18.37 -1.29
N ARG A 222 25.99 -17.69 -2.35
CA ARG A 222 25.46 -16.32 -2.24
C ARG A 222 24.14 -16.26 -1.47
N LEU A 223 23.29 -17.27 -1.63
CA LEU A 223 22.04 -17.38 -0.88
C LEU A 223 22.29 -17.65 0.60
N GLU A 224 23.25 -18.53 0.92
CA GLU A 224 23.69 -18.81 2.28
C GLU A 224 24.31 -17.55 2.93
N ALA A 225 25.14 -16.79 2.20
CA ALA A 225 25.66 -15.50 2.66
C ALA A 225 24.56 -14.44 2.86
N LEU A 226 23.49 -14.45 2.06
CA LEU A 226 22.33 -13.58 2.21
C LEU A 226 21.47 -14.00 3.42
N GLU A 227 21.34 -15.29 3.68
CA GLU A 227 20.63 -15.84 4.84
C GLU A 227 21.40 -15.56 6.13
N GLU A 228 22.73 -15.70 6.12
CA GLU A 228 23.62 -15.26 7.20
C GLU A 228 23.60 -13.74 7.39
N ALA A 229 23.53 -12.94 6.32
CA ALA A 229 23.40 -11.48 6.44
C ALA A 229 22.00 -11.04 6.92
N ALA A 230 20.97 -11.86 6.72
CA ALA A 230 19.60 -11.61 7.18
C ALA A 230 19.34 -12.11 8.62
N THR A 231 20.14 -13.07 9.10
CA THR A 231 19.99 -13.68 10.44
C THR A 231 21.13 -13.36 11.40
N GLY A 232 22.28 -12.91 10.88
CA GLY A 232 23.44 -12.51 11.67
C GLY A 232 23.36 -11.05 12.10
N PRO A 233 23.85 -10.70 13.32
CA PRO A 233 24.04 -9.31 13.68
C PRO A 233 25.05 -8.69 12.71
N SER A 234 24.70 -7.54 12.12
CA SER A 234 25.54 -6.80 11.16
C SER A 234 27.00 -6.79 11.60
N ALA A 235 27.91 -7.21 10.71
CA ALA A 235 29.36 -7.21 10.97
C ALA A 235 29.91 -5.81 11.34
N GLU A 236 29.16 -4.74 11.05
CA GLU A 236 29.48 -3.39 11.50
C GLU A 236 29.22 -3.18 13.01
N GLU A 237 28.29 -3.91 13.63
CA GLU A 237 28.02 -3.85 15.09
C GLU A 237 28.99 -4.69 15.93
N LEU A 238 29.59 -5.75 15.36
CA LEU A 238 30.55 -6.61 16.06
C LEU A 238 31.96 -6.00 16.20
N SER A 239 32.23 -4.87 15.53
CA SER A 239 33.52 -4.19 15.56
C SER A 239 33.62 -3.04 16.59
N GLY A 240 32.48 -2.64 17.19
CA GLY A 240 32.41 -1.58 18.21
C GLY A 240 31.87 -2.07 19.55
N GLY A 241 32.43 -1.58 20.66
CA GLY A 241 31.91 -1.84 22.01
C GLY A 241 32.69 -2.91 22.79
N ILE A 242 31.98 -3.83 23.46
CA ILE A 242 32.61 -4.85 24.34
C ILE A 242 33.59 -5.75 23.58
N PHE A 243 33.36 -5.98 22.28
CA PHE A 243 34.23 -6.78 21.42
C PHE A 243 35.60 -6.15 21.15
N SER A 244 35.79 -4.85 21.39
CA SER A 244 37.11 -4.20 21.34
C SER A 244 38.07 -4.71 22.43
N TYR A 245 37.52 -5.30 23.50
CA TYR A 245 38.28 -5.83 24.63
C TYR A 245 38.36 -7.37 24.62
N ILE A 246 37.68 -8.02 23.68
CA ILE A 246 37.73 -9.47 23.48
C ILE A 246 38.58 -9.74 22.24
N THR A 247 39.80 -10.25 22.42
CA THR A 247 40.77 -10.43 21.33
C THR A 247 40.64 -11.76 20.61
N SER A 248 40.09 -12.79 21.26
CA SER A 248 39.91 -14.12 20.66
C SER A 248 38.56 -14.23 19.96
N GLU A 249 38.57 -14.62 18.69
CA GLU A 249 37.36 -14.86 17.89
C GLU A 249 36.48 -15.96 18.51
N GLU A 250 37.09 -17.00 19.09
CA GLU A 250 36.38 -18.05 19.83
C GLU A 250 35.64 -17.50 21.06
N GLN A 251 36.26 -16.55 21.77
CA GLN A 251 35.65 -15.90 22.94
C GLN A 251 34.53 -14.93 22.54
N ARG A 252 34.65 -14.26 21.38
CA ARG A 252 33.59 -13.39 20.84
C ARG A 252 32.36 -14.22 20.51
N THR A 253 32.54 -15.33 19.80
CA THR A 253 31.45 -16.25 19.45
C THR A 253 30.80 -16.85 20.68
N LEU A 254 31.61 -17.26 21.67
CA LEU A 254 31.09 -17.77 22.94
C LEU A 254 30.25 -16.71 23.68
N PHE A 255 30.74 -15.48 23.78
CA PHE A 255 30.01 -14.37 24.40
C PHE A 255 28.70 -14.08 23.67
N THR A 256 28.73 -13.94 22.34
CA THR A 256 27.54 -13.71 21.51
C THR A 256 26.50 -14.81 21.71
N ASN A 257 26.92 -16.08 21.65
CA ASN A 257 26.02 -17.22 21.84
C ASN A 257 25.39 -17.22 23.24
N LYS A 258 26.15 -16.89 24.28
CA LYS A 258 25.62 -16.81 25.65
C LYS A 258 24.70 -15.61 25.85
N VAL A 259 25.02 -14.46 25.27
CA VAL A 259 24.11 -13.30 25.30
C VAL A 259 22.81 -13.65 24.58
N GLN A 260 22.86 -14.29 23.40
CA GLN A 260 21.67 -14.74 22.67
C GLN A 260 20.84 -15.74 23.50
N GLU A 261 21.49 -16.72 24.13
CA GLU A 261 20.83 -17.70 25.00
C GLU A 261 20.11 -17.01 26.17
N GLY A 262 20.74 -16.02 26.79
CA GLY A 262 20.14 -15.23 27.87
C GLY A 262 18.98 -14.34 27.40
N VAL A 263 19.05 -13.80 26.18
CA VAL A 263 17.98 -12.97 25.59
C VAL A 263 16.76 -13.84 25.29
N ASN A 264 16.97 -15.02 24.70
CA ASN A 264 15.91 -16.00 24.44
C ASN A 264 15.21 -16.50 25.72
N LYS A 265 15.92 -16.47 26.85
CA LYS A 265 15.40 -16.84 28.18
C LYS A 265 14.73 -15.66 28.91
N GLU A 266 14.60 -14.50 28.28
CA GLU A 266 14.01 -13.26 28.83
C GLU A 266 14.66 -12.82 30.16
N LEU A 267 15.95 -13.09 30.37
CA LEU A 267 16.63 -12.77 31.62
C LEU A 267 16.67 -11.25 31.88
N THR A 268 16.59 -10.84 33.14
CA THR A 268 16.80 -9.44 33.55
C THR A 268 18.30 -9.09 33.55
N TYR A 269 18.65 -7.80 33.48
CA TYR A 269 20.07 -7.39 33.52
C TYR A 269 20.83 -7.87 34.77
N ALA A 270 20.14 -8.02 35.90
CA ALA A 270 20.74 -8.57 37.12
C ALA A 270 21.02 -10.07 37.00
N GLN A 271 20.11 -10.82 36.37
CA GLN A 271 20.27 -12.25 36.12
C GLN A 271 21.31 -12.52 35.02
N PHE A 272 21.48 -11.61 34.07
CA PHE A 272 22.52 -11.69 33.04
C PHE A 272 23.93 -11.67 33.64
N ASP A 273 24.16 -10.90 34.70
CA ASP A 273 25.49 -10.78 35.32
C ASP A 273 25.93 -12.12 35.96
N GLU A 274 25.00 -12.77 36.68
CA GLU A 274 25.21 -14.10 37.27
C GLU A 274 25.32 -15.19 36.19
N PHE A 275 24.43 -15.15 35.18
CA PHE A 275 24.43 -16.09 34.07
C PHE A 275 25.71 -16.03 33.23
N LEU A 276 26.22 -14.83 32.93
CA LEU A 276 27.47 -14.67 32.19
C LEU A 276 28.69 -15.05 33.04
N THR A 277 28.67 -14.75 34.36
CA THR A 277 29.74 -15.17 35.27
C THR A 277 29.87 -16.69 35.35
N GLU A 278 28.74 -17.42 35.36
CA GLU A 278 28.74 -18.88 35.43
C GLU A 278 29.11 -19.53 34.08
N ALA A 279 28.67 -18.93 32.97
CA ALA A 279 28.78 -19.52 31.64
C ALA A 279 30.09 -19.21 30.90
N LEU A 280 30.86 -18.20 31.34
CA LEU A 280 32.04 -17.73 30.62
C LEU A 280 33.35 -18.05 31.35
N PRO A 281 34.46 -18.29 30.62
CA PRO A 281 35.76 -18.46 31.21
C PRO A 281 36.22 -17.19 31.94
N GLY A 282 36.99 -17.36 33.02
CA GLY A 282 37.34 -16.27 33.95
C GLY A 282 37.99 -15.03 33.30
N ASP A 283 38.75 -15.22 32.21
CA ASP A 283 39.36 -14.10 31.49
C ASP A 283 38.32 -13.24 30.76
N LEU A 284 37.25 -13.86 30.26
CA LEU A 284 36.16 -13.19 29.55
C LEU A 284 35.15 -12.57 30.52
N ASP A 285 34.86 -13.26 31.63
CA ASP A 285 34.08 -12.72 32.75
C ASP A 285 34.72 -11.44 33.31
N LYS A 286 36.05 -11.43 33.43
CA LYS A 286 36.80 -10.25 33.87
C LYS A 286 36.59 -9.05 32.92
N VAL A 287 36.68 -9.26 31.60
CA VAL A 287 36.46 -8.21 30.60
C VAL A 287 35.03 -7.64 30.69
N ILE A 288 34.04 -8.49 30.94
CA ILE A 288 32.64 -8.09 31.09
C ILE A 288 32.43 -7.25 32.35
N LYS A 289 33.06 -7.65 33.46
CA LYS A 289 33.01 -6.94 34.75
C LYS A 289 33.76 -5.62 34.73
N ASP A 290 34.84 -5.54 33.96
CA ASP A 290 35.60 -4.30 33.75
C ASP A 290 34.83 -3.31 32.86
N HIS A 291 33.89 -3.77 32.03
CA HIS A 291 33.12 -2.96 31.08
C HIS A 291 31.60 -3.20 31.10
N PRO A 292 30.90 -3.04 32.25
CA PRO A 292 29.50 -3.43 32.40
C PRO A 292 28.53 -2.60 31.55
N SER A 293 28.87 -1.35 31.21
CA SER A 293 28.06 -0.51 30.33
C SER A 293 28.05 -1.03 28.90
N LEU A 294 29.21 -1.44 28.37
CA LEU A 294 29.35 -1.96 27.01
C LEU A 294 28.62 -3.29 26.85
N THR A 295 28.70 -4.14 27.89
CA THR A 295 27.93 -5.40 27.94
C THR A 295 26.42 -5.14 27.91
N LYS A 296 25.92 -4.17 28.67
CA LYS A 296 24.49 -3.82 28.69
C LYS A 296 24.00 -3.24 27.37
N ASP A 297 24.82 -2.40 26.73
CA ASP A 297 24.48 -1.82 25.43
C ASP A 297 24.38 -2.90 24.35
N TYR A 298 25.28 -3.89 24.38
CA TYR A 298 25.19 -5.06 23.50
C TYR A 298 23.97 -5.94 23.78
N ILE A 299 23.67 -6.23 25.05
CA ILE A 299 22.43 -6.97 25.41
C ILE A 299 21.18 -6.21 24.93
N ARG A 300 21.21 -4.87 24.95
CA ARG A 300 20.10 -4.04 24.47
C ARG A 300 19.94 -4.09 22.95
N SER A 301 21.03 -4.12 22.17
CA SER A 301 20.93 -4.26 20.71
C SER A 301 20.35 -5.61 20.32
N MET A 302 20.75 -6.69 21.00
CA MET A 302 20.26 -8.04 20.74
C MET A 302 18.77 -8.25 21.09
N ARG A 303 18.15 -7.34 21.86
CA ARG A 303 16.71 -7.40 22.19
C ARG A 303 15.80 -6.63 21.24
N LYS A 304 16.38 -5.79 20.36
CA LYS A 304 15.61 -5.01 19.39
C LYS A 304 15.20 -5.87 18.21
#